data_AF-A0A090SZE5-F1
#
_entry.id   AF-A0A090SZE5-F1
#
_cell.length_a   1.000
_cell.length_b   1.000
_cell.length_c   1.000
_cell.angle_alpha   90.00
_cell.angle_beta   90.00
_cell.angle_gamma   90.00
#
_symmetry.space_group_name_H-M   'P 1'
#
loop_
_entity.id
_entity.type
_entity.pdbx_description
1 polymer ?
#
loop_
_entity_poly.entity_id
_entity_poly.type
_entity_poly.pdbx_seq_one_letter_code
_entity_poly.pdbx_strand_id
1 'polypeptide(L)' 'MATQTLEYHQNVPVQERASFRSYRTYEDSFNDYVKFLNENPRYQSALNRSEGSESFIRDIHKAATPPT' A
#
# COMPACT_ATOMS: atom_id res chain seq x y z
N MET A 1 13.74 -5.02 12.53
CA MET A 1 15.06 -4.60 12.02
C MET A 1 14.82 -3.61 10.89
N ALA A 2 15.67 -2.59 10.73
CA ALA A 2 15.55 -1.63 9.64
C ALA A 2 16.30 -2.11 8.39
N THR A 3 15.59 -2.20 7.27
CA THR A 3 16.07 -2.68 5.96
C THR A 3 16.35 -1.50 5.03
N GLN A 4 17.33 -1.64 4.14
CA GLN A 4 17.61 -0.66 3.11
C GLN A 4 16.49 -0.65 2.06
N THR A 5 15.89 0.51 1.83
CA THR A 5 14.87 0.76 0.81
C THR A 5 15.40 1.76 -0.22
N LEU A 6 14.74 1.79 -1.38
CA LEU A 6 14.91 2.81 -2.40
C LEU A 6 13.55 3.48 -2.62
N GLU A 7 13.45 4.76 -2.29
CA GLU A 7 12.23 5.55 -2.39
C GLU A 7 12.43 6.71 -3.38
N TYR A 8 11.36 7.19 -4.00
CA TYR A 8 11.40 8.28 -4.96
C TYR A 8 10.72 9.51 -4.39
N HIS A 9 11.50 10.57 -4.17
CA HIS A 9 11.01 11.87 -3.72
C HIS A 9 11.09 12.82 -4.90
N GLN A 10 9.95 13.28 -5.42
CA GLN A 10 9.92 14.18 -6.59
C GLN A 10 10.76 13.64 -7.77
N ASN A 11 10.64 12.34 -8.03
CA ASN A 11 11.38 11.63 -9.08
C ASN A 11 12.90 11.49 -8.86
N VAL A 12 13.41 11.84 -7.67
CA VAL A 12 14.80 11.62 -7.25
C VAL A 12 14.88 10.33 -6.42
N PRO A 13 15.74 9.36 -6.79
CA PRO A 13 15.94 8.15 -6.01
C PRO A 13 16.72 8.44 -4.71
N VAL A 14 16.18 7.98 -3.58
CA VAL A 14 16.74 8.15 -2.24
C VAL A 14 16.85 6.79 -1.56
N GLN A 15 18.02 6.49 -1.00
CA GLN A 15 18.24 5.30 -0.20
C GLN A 15 17.88 5.58 1.25
N GLU A 16 16.93 4.82 1.82
CA GLU A 16 16.46 5.01 3.20
C GLU A 16 16.53 3.73 4.04
N ARG A 17 16.56 3.87 5.36
CA ARG A 17 16.45 2.73 6.29
C ARG A 17 15.07 2.74 6.93
N ALA A 18 14.22 1.82 6.49
CA ALA A 18 12.85 1.70 6.99
C ALA A 18 12.64 0.41 7.79
N SER A 19 11.78 0.48 8.80
CA SER A 19 11.34 -0.71 9.53
C SER A 19 10.08 -1.28 8.86
N PHE A 20 10.11 -2.56 8.54
CA PHE A 20 8.97 -3.27 7.98
C PHE A 20 8.25 -4.09 9.05
N ARG A 21 6.93 -4.18 8.91
CA ARG A 21 6.13 -5.13 9.68
C ARG A 21 6.56 -6.56 9.30
N SER A 22 6.63 -7.42 10.30
CA SER A 22 6.94 -8.84 10.15
C SER A 22 5.83 -9.66 10.77
N TYR A 23 5.45 -10.74 10.12
CA TYR A 23 4.31 -11.56 10.52
C TYR A 23 4.75 -13.01 10.72
N ARG A 24 4.01 -13.75 11.54
CA ARG A 24 4.28 -15.17 11.81
C ARG A 24 3.82 -16.07 10.66
N THR A 25 2.73 -15.67 10.00
CA THR A 25 2.15 -16.40 8.86
C THR A 25 1.83 -15.45 7.71
N TYR A 26 1.60 -16.00 6.52
CA TYR A 26 1.11 -15.21 5.38
C TYR A 26 -0.30 -14.68 5.63
N GLU A 27 -1.18 -15.48 6.25
CA GLU A 27 -2.54 -15.08 6.58
C GLU A 27 -2.58 -13.80 7.43
N ASP A 28 -1.71 -13.70 8.44
CA ASP A 28 -1.58 -12.50 9.28
C ASP A 28 -1.25 -11.25 8.44
N SER A 29 -0.39 -11.39 7.42
CA SER A 29 -0.01 -10.29 6.55
C SER A 29 -1.17 -9.83 5.65
N PHE A 30 -1.97 -10.77 5.14
CA PHE A 30 -3.15 -10.44 4.32
C PHE A 30 -4.27 -9.83 5.17
N ASN A 31 -4.51 -10.37 6.36
CA ASN A 31 -5.51 -9.82 7.29
C ASN A 31 -5.17 -8.38 7.68
N ASP A 32 -3.90 -8.10 7.99
CA ASP A 32 -3.44 -6.75 8.29
C ASP A 32 -3.53 -5.82 7.07
N TYR A 33 -3.20 -6.31 5.87
CA TYR A 33 -3.37 -5.55 4.63
C TYR A 33 -4.83 -5.17 4.36
N VAL A 34 -5.76 -6.12 4.47
CA VAL A 34 -7.20 -5.86 4.29
C VAL A 34 -7.70 -4.89 5.36
N LYS A 35 -7.31 -5.08 6.62
CA LYS A 35 -7.65 -4.15 7.71
C LYS A 35 -7.18 -2.73 7.42
N PHE A 36 -5.92 -2.57 7.01
CA PHE A 36 -5.35 -1.27 6.65
C PHE A 36 -6.13 -0.56 5.55
N LEU A 37 -6.56 -1.28 4.51
CA LEU A 37 -7.37 -0.69 3.43
C LEU A 37 -8.75 -0.24 3.92
N ASN A 38 -9.39 -1.02 4.80
CA ASN A 38 -10.72 -0.69 5.33
C ASN A 38 -10.69 0.48 6.33
N GLU A 39 -9.66 0.56 7.16
CA GLU A 39 -9.53 1.59 8.20
C GLU A 39 -9.12 2.96 7.65
N ASN A 40 -8.49 3.02 6.47
CA ASN A 40 -7.99 4.27 5.90
C ASN A 40 -8.96 4.83 4.85
N PRO A 41 -9.62 5.98 5.12
CA PRO A 41 -10.66 6.55 4.26
C PRO A 41 -10.22 6.80 2.82
N ARG A 42 -8.92 7.03 2.58
CA ARG A 42 -8.38 7.28 1.23
C ARG A 42 -8.66 6.13 0.25
N TYR A 43 -8.80 4.90 0.76
CA TYR A 43 -9.04 3.71 -0.06
C TYR A 43 -10.51 3.34 -0.21
N GLN A 44 -11.43 3.92 0.57
CA GLN A 44 -12.85 3.53 0.57
C GLN A 44 -13.49 3.65 -0.82
N SER A 45 -13.16 4.71 -1.55
CA SER A 45 -13.63 4.90 -2.94
C SER A 45 -13.14 3.80 -3.88
N ALA A 46 -11.94 3.26 -3.68
CA ALA A 46 -11.40 2.15 -4.47
C ALA A 46 -12.05 0.81 -4.08
N LEU A 47 -12.31 0.59 -2.79
CA LEU A 47 -12.99 -0.61 -2.29
C LEU A 47 -14.45 -0.71 -2.79
N ASN A 48 -15.13 0.43 -2.93
CA ASN A 48 -16.51 0.48 -3.39
C ASN A 48 -16.68 0.31 -4.91
N ARG A 49 -15.59 0.45 -5.69
CA ARG A 49 -15.59 0.32 -7.16
C ARG A 49 -15.06 -1.05 -7.58
N SER A 50 -15.76 -2.11 -7.21
CA SER A 50 -15.36 -3.48 -7.54
C SER A 50 -15.97 -3.95 -8.87
N GLU A 51 -15.48 -3.40 -9.99
CA GLU A 51 -15.83 -3.87 -11.35
C GLU A 51 -14.88 -4.99 -11.86
N GLY A 52 -13.96 -5.47 -11.02
CA GLY A 52 -13.01 -6.53 -11.33
C GLY A 52 -11.65 -6.36 -10.65
N SER A 53 -10.79 -7.37 -10.71
CA SER A 53 -9.48 -7.36 -10.02
C SER A 53 -8.53 -6.30 -10.59
N GLU A 54 -8.60 -6.00 -11.88
CA GLU A 54 -7.75 -4.98 -12.51
C GLU A 54 -8.14 -3.55 -12.09
N SER A 55 -9.44 -3.25 -12.05
CA SER A 55 -9.92 -1.95 -11.59
C SER A 55 -9.61 -1.72 -10.11
N PHE A 56 -9.76 -2.78 -9.30
CA PHE A 56 -9.35 -2.77 -7.90
C PHE A 56 -7.88 -2.36 -7.71
N ILE A 57 -6.94 -3.02 -8.39
CA ILE A 57 -5.50 -2.73 -8.23
C ILE A 57 -5.19 -1.29 -8.64
N ARG A 58 -5.74 -0.84 -9.78
CA ARG A 58 -5.52 0.52 -10.28
C ARG A 58 -6.05 1.57 -9.32
N ASP A 59 -7.23 1.38 -8.76
CA ASP A 59 -7.87 2.38 -7.91
C ASP A 59 -7.22 2.44 -6.53
N ILE A 60 -6.76 1.30 -5.99
CA ILE A 60 -5.91 1.26 -4.79
C ILE A 60 -4.59 2.01 -5.03
N HIS A 61 -3.95 1.80 -6.19
CA HIS A 61 -2.71 2.51 -6.52
C HIS A 61 -2.92 4.02 -6.61
N LYS A 62 -3.98 4.47 -7.29
CA LYS A 62 -4.35 5.90 -7.37
C LYS A 62 -4.62 6.53 -6.01
N ALA A 63 -5.18 5.79 -5.06
CA ALA A 63 -5.44 6.28 -3.71
C ALA A 63 -4.17 6.31 -2.84
N ALA A 64 -3.17 5.47 -3.14
CA ALA A 64 -1.91 5.41 -2.42
C ALA A 64 -0.94 6.53 -2.84
N THR A 65 -0.96 6.91 -4.12
CA THR A 65 -0.04 7.89 -4.71
C THR A 65 -0.77 9.23 -4.90
N PRO A 66 -0.27 10.35 -4.36
CA PRO A 66 -0.80 11.67 -4.74
C PRO A 66 -0.65 11.86 -6.27
N PRO A 67 -1.59 12.58 -6.93
CA PRO A 67 -1.41 12.90 -8.35
C PRO A 67 -0.10 13.68 -8.52
N THR A 68 0.67 13.30 -9.53
CA THR A 68 1.89 14.01 -9.98
C THR A 68 1.60 15.44 -10.36
#